data_AF-A0A1H8H511-F1
#
_entry.id   AF-A0A1H8H511-F1
#
_cell.length_a   1.000
_cell.length_b   1.000
_cell.length_c   1.000
_cell.angle_alpha   90.00
_cell.angle_beta   90.00
_cell.angle_gamma   90.00
#
_symmetry.space_group_name_H-M   'P 1'
#
loop_
_entity.id
_entity.type
_entity.pdbx_description
1 polymer ?
#
loop_
_entity_poly.entity_id
_entity_poly.type
_entity_poly.pdbx_seq_one_letter_code
_entity_poly.pdbx_strand_id
1 'polypeptide(L)'
;MRLIPLAALSLTLATPALAETQLERMERLSEAMQVKMFSTMLQGTDFDVASAVAWDDEMRASAECVLDAYAAESSEENLESVFDQMEEIIAQPAADMAAMEEQMSNFAAPVPEERAIEINRSCGMVDLQMQKMQESGLMDAMMQAQMQSQGN
;
A
#
# COMPACT_ATOMS: atom_id res chain seq x y z
N MET A 1 -50.18 14.43 45.50
CA MET A 1 -49.61 14.05 44.20
C MET A 1 -48.10 14.26 44.26
N ARG A 2 -47.31 13.18 44.33
CA ARG A 2 -45.84 13.22 44.21
C ARG A 2 -45.50 12.79 42.79
N LEU A 3 -44.82 13.67 42.05
CA LEU A 3 -44.37 13.44 40.68
C LEU A 3 -43.15 12.50 40.71
N ILE A 4 -43.22 11.42 39.92
CA ILE A 4 -42.15 10.45 39.69
C ILE A 4 -41.24 11.01 38.59
N PRO A 5 -39.92 11.19 38.80
CA PRO A 5 -39.03 11.49 37.69
C PRO A 5 -38.73 10.20 36.92
N LEU A 6 -39.14 10.15 35.65
CA LEU A 6 -38.69 9.16 34.68
C LEU A 6 -37.18 9.34 34.47
N ALA A 7 -36.38 8.33 34.82
CA ALA A 7 -35.00 8.23 34.41
C ALA A 7 -34.98 7.89 32.90
N ALA A 8 -34.59 8.84 32.06
CA ALA A 8 -34.32 8.60 30.66
C ALA A 8 -32.97 7.87 30.54
N LEU A 9 -33.03 6.57 30.26
CA LEU A 9 -31.87 5.72 30.01
C LEU A 9 -31.37 6.01 28.58
N SER A 10 -30.45 6.95 28.44
CA SER A 10 -29.79 7.22 27.16
C SER A 10 -28.84 6.08 26.81
N LEU A 11 -29.28 5.13 25.98
CA LEU A 11 -28.39 4.18 25.31
C LEU A 11 -27.52 4.97 24.30
N THR A 12 -26.31 5.32 24.70
CA THR A 12 -25.25 5.68 23.74
C THR A 12 -24.84 4.39 23.02
N LEU A 13 -25.40 4.15 21.83
CA LEU A 13 -24.87 3.16 20.91
C LEU A 13 -23.47 3.63 20.51
N ALA A 14 -22.44 2.98 21.05
CA ALA A 14 -21.10 3.08 20.49
C ALA A 14 -21.19 2.52 19.06
N THR A 15 -21.21 3.40 18.07
CA THR A 15 -20.93 2.99 16.70
C THR A 15 -19.55 2.35 16.70
N PRO A 16 -19.40 1.08 16.26
CA PRO A 16 -18.06 0.56 16.04
C PRO A 16 -17.44 1.47 14.99
N ALA A 17 -16.37 2.17 15.36
CA ALA A 17 -15.44 2.61 14.34
C ALA A 17 -15.03 1.33 13.61
N LEU A 18 -15.39 1.20 12.34
CA LEU A 18 -14.94 0.07 11.52
C LEU A 18 -13.42 0.15 11.53
N ALA A 19 -12.77 -0.78 12.22
CA ALA A 19 -11.32 -0.90 12.15
C ALA A 19 -10.98 -1.25 10.69
N GLU A 20 -10.06 -0.50 10.09
CA GLU A 20 -9.51 -0.80 8.77
C GLU A 20 -9.02 -2.25 8.79
N THR A 21 -9.40 -3.03 7.77
CA THR A 21 -8.92 -4.41 7.63
C THR A 21 -7.47 -4.42 7.18
N GLN A 22 -6.74 -5.51 7.43
CA GLN A 22 -5.37 -5.69 6.93
C GLN A 22 -5.27 -5.53 5.40
N LEU A 23 -6.29 -5.99 4.67
CA LEU A 23 -6.36 -5.82 3.22
C LEU A 23 -6.49 -4.35 2.82
N GLU A 24 -7.42 -3.62 3.43
CA GLU A 24 -7.61 -2.18 3.15
C GLU A 24 -6.35 -1.37 3.52
N ARG A 25 -5.70 -1.74 4.63
CA ARG A 25 -4.45 -1.14 5.07
C ARG A 25 -3.33 -1.43 4.06
N MET A 26 -3.16 -2.69 3.65
CA MET A 26 -2.17 -3.09 2.66
C MET A 26 -2.36 -2.37 1.32
N GLU A 27 -3.60 -2.30 0.83
CA GLU A 27 -3.94 -1.59 -0.41
C GLU A 27 -3.52 -0.12 -0.33
N ARG A 28 -4.03 0.60 0.68
CA ARG A 28 -3.74 2.02 0.88
C ARG A 28 -2.23 2.28 0.96
N LEU A 29 -1.50 1.44 1.69
CA LEU A 29 -0.05 1.60 1.87
C LEU A 29 0.72 1.26 0.60
N SER A 30 0.34 0.20 -0.11
CA SER A 30 0.95 -0.19 -1.38
C SER A 30 0.75 0.90 -2.43
N GLU A 31 -0.47 1.40 -2.60
CA GLU A 31 -0.77 2.49 -3.52
C GLU A 31 -0.02 3.76 -3.16
N ALA A 32 -0.05 4.19 -1.90
CA ALA A 32 0.64 5.40 -1.46
C ALA A 32 2.17 5.32 -1.68
N MET A 33 2.78 4.16 -1.43
CA MET A 33 4.20 3.95 -1.67
C MET A 33 4.56 3.95 -3.15
N GLN A 34 3.74 3.30 -4.00
CA GLN A 34 3.91 3.33 -5.44
C GLN A 34 3.71 4.75 -6.00
N VAL A 35 2.69 5.48 -5.55
CA VAL A 35 2.47 6.89 -5.91
C VAL A 35 3.70 7.71 -5.58
N LYS A 36 4.23 7.58 -4.36
CA LYS A 36 5.43 8.30 -3.93
C LYS A 36 6.63 8.00 -4.81
N MET A 37 6.89 6.73 -5.09
CA MET A 37 8.01 6.28 -5.91
C MET A 37 7.90 6.76 -7.35
N PHE A 38 6.81 6.43 -8.04
CA PHE A 38 6.66 6.74 -9.46
C PHE A 38 6.44 8.23 -9.71
N SER A 39 5.76 8.96 -8.83
CA SER A 39 5.66 10.42 -8.98
C SER A 39 7.01 11.11 -8.85
N THR A 40 7.94 10.53 -8.07
CA THR A 40 9.33 11.01 -7.98
C THR A 40 10.10 10.74 -9.27
N MET A 41 9.93 9.56 -9.87
CA MET A 41 10.56 9.21 -11.15
C MET A 41 9.99 9.99 -12.34
N LEU A 42 8.71 10.33 -12.28
CA LEU A 42 7.96 11.01 -13.34
C LEU A 42 7.79 12.51 -13.06
N GLN A 43 8.63 13.09 -12.19
CA GLN A 43 8.61 14.52 -11.91
C GLN A 43 8.72 15.34 -13.20
N GLY A 44 7.83 16.32 -13.35
CA GLY A 44 7.77 17.15 -14.56
C GLY A 44 6.91 16.58 -15.68
N THR A 45 6.27 15.43 -15.48
CA THR A 45 5.22 14.90 -16.36
C THR A 45 3.83 15.12 -15.77
N ASP A 46 2.80 15.10 -16.62
CA ASP A 46 1.38 15.15 -16.21
C ASP A 46 0.78 13.73 -16.05
N PHE A 47 1.61 12.68 -15.89
CA PHE A 47 1.13 11.31 -15.78
C PHE A 47 0.39 11.07 -14.45
N ASP A 48 -0.83 10.54 -14.53
CA ASP A 48 -1.64 10.24 -13.34
C ASP A 48 -1.24 8.90 -12.71
N VAL A 49 -0.21 8.96 -11.86
CA VAL A 49 0.31 7.80 -11.14
C VAL A 49 -0.74 7.17 -10.24
N ALA A 50 -1.58 7.95 -9.58
CA ALA A 50 -2.56 7.44 -8.62
C ALA A 50 -3.55 6.50 -9.31
N SER A 51 -4.08 6.90 -10.46
CA SER A 51 -4.95 6.04 -11.26
C SER A 51 -4.23 4.81 -11.82
N ALA A 52 -2.94 4.93 -12.16
CA ALA A 52 -2.16 3.84 -12.74
C ALA A 52 -1.87 2.69 -11.75
N VAL A 53 -1.71 3.02 -10.47
CA VAL A 53 -1.32 2.04 -9.43
C VAL A 53 -2.50 1.61 -8.55
N ALA A 54 -3.67 2.23 -8.73
CA ALA A 54 -4.88 1.88 -7.99
C ALA A 54 -5.21 0.39 -8.13
N TRP A 55 -5.59 -0.26 -7.04
CA TRP A 55 -5.98 -1.66 -7.02
C TRP A 55 -7.38 -1.85 -7.60
N ASP A 56 -7.59 -3.02 -8.18
CA ASP A 56 -8.91 -3.51 -8.58
C ASP A 56 -9.25 -4.79 -7.81
N ASP A 57 -10.42 -5.35 -8.07
CA ASP A 57 -10.92 -6.54 -7.38
C ASP A 57 -9.98 -7.75 -7.55
N GLU A 58 -9.30 -7.88 -8.69
CA GLU A 58 -8.38 -8.98 -8.95
C GLU A 58 -7.10 -8.82 -8.13
N MET A 59 -6.55 -7.61 -8.07
CA MET A 59 -5.42 -7.27 -7.20
C MET A 59 -5.76 -7.52 -5.72
N ARG A 60 -6.96 -7.13 -5.27
CA ARG A 60 -7.43 -7.37 -3.90
C ARG A 60 -7.49 -8.85 -3.56
N ALA A 61 -8.05 -9.68 -4.47
CA ALA A 61 -8.12 -11.12 -4.28
C ALA A 61 -6.72 -11.77 -4.19
N SER A 62 -5.78 -11.33 -5.02
CA SER A 62 -4.38 -11.80 -4.93
C SER A 62 -3.68 -11.31 -3.65
N ALA A 63 -4.00 -10.11 -3.17
CA ALA A 63 -3.43 -9.56 -1.94
C ALA A 63 -3.92 -10.32 -0.70
N GLU A 64 -5.17 -10.77 -0.67
CA GLU A 64 -5.68 -11.65 0.40
C GLU A 64 -4.83 -12.94 0.50
N CYS A 65 -4.52 -13.58 -0.63
CA CYS A 65 -3.63 -14.75 -0.66
C CYS A 65 -2.23 -14.43 -0.10
N VAL A 66 -1.67 -13.26 -0.44
CA VAL A 66 -0.35 -12.84 0.06
C VAL A 66 -0.37 -12.59 1.57
N LEU A 67 -1.41 -11.90 2.06
CA LEU A 67 -1.59 -11.61 3.48
C LEU A 67 -1.69 -12.89 4.29
N ASP A 68 -2.53 -13.83 3.86
CA ASP A 68 -2.68 -15.14 4.52
C ASP A 68 -1.36 -15.90 4.58
N ALA A 69 -0.57 -15.87 3.49
CA ALA A 69 0.73 -16.53 3.44
C ALA A 69 1.76 -15.86 4.36
N TYR A 70 1.83 -14.52 4.38
CA TYR A 70 2.71 -13.78 5.28
C TYR A 70 2.35 -13.96 6.76
N ALA A 71 1.06 -13.97 7.09
CA ALA A 71 0.58 -14.24 8.45
C ALA A 71 0.91 -15.66 8.89
N ALA A 72 0.76 -16.65 7.99
CA ALA A 72 1.05 -18.05 8.29
C ALA A 72 2.55 -18.33 8.50
N GLU A 73 3.43 -17.62 7.78
CA GLU A 73 4.89 -17.84 7.84
C GLU A 73 5.60 -16.97 8.89
N SER A 74 5.03 -15.81 9.20
CA SER A 74 5.55 -14.91 10.23
C SER A 74 4.59 -14.85 11.42
N SER A 75 3.75 -13.83 11.47
CA SER A 75 2.59 -13.69 12.36
C SER A 75 1.76 -12.48 11.93
N GLU A 76 0.52 -12.39 12.41
CA GLU A 76 -0.29 -11.16 12.26
C GLU A 76 0.40 -9.94 12.89
N GLU A 77 1.01 -10.09 14.08
CA GLU A 77 1.73 -9.00 14.76
C GLU A 77 2.93 -8.49 13.94
N ASN A 78 3.65 -9.38 13.26
CA ASN A 78 4.76 -8.99 12.40
C ASN A 78 4.27 -8.24 11.14
N LEU A 79 3.15 -8.67 10.56
CA LEU A 79 2.49 -7.96 9.46
C LEU A 79 2.06 -6.55 9.86
N GLU A 80 1.46 -6.37 11.05
CA GLU A 80 1.09 -5.05 11.55
C GLU A 80 2.31 -4.14 11.75
N SER A 81 3.41 -4.68 12.30
CA SER A 81 4.68 -3.95 12.45
C SER A 81 5.26 -3.51 11.10
N VAL A 82 5.08 -4.32 10.05
CA VAL A 82 5.48 -3.97 8.68
C VAL A 82 4.62 -2.81 8.15
N PHE A 83 3.31 -2.84 8.38
CA PHE A 83 2.42 -1.75 7.99
C PHE A 83 2.73 -0.44 8.72
N ASP A 84 3.05 -0.51 10.02
CA ASP A 84 3.49 0.65 10.79
C ASP A 84 4.76 1.28 10.17
N GLN A 85 5.75 0.45 9.78
CA GLN A 85 6.95 0.93 9.10
C GLN A 85 6.65 1.56 7.74
N MET A 86 5.75 0.96 6.95
CA MET A 86 5.32 1.56 5.67
C MET A 86 4.68 2.93 5.88
N GLU A 87 3.85 3.10 6.91
CA GLU A 87 3.23 4.38 7.25
C GLU A 87 4.27 5.44 7.62
N GLU A 88 5.27 5.08 8.41
CA GLU A 88 6.38 5.96 8.76
C GLU A 88 7.18 6.39 7.52
N ILE A 89 7.47 5.45 6.62
CA ILE A 89 8.17 5.74 5.36
C ILE A 89 7.33 6.68 4.49
N ILE A 90 6.03 6.41 4.34
CA ILE A 90 5.12 7.24 3.51
C ILE A 90 5.05 8.66 4.08
N ALA A 91 4.98 8.83 5.40
CA ALA A 91 4.86 10.12 6.07
C ALA A 91 6.11 11.01 5.94
N GLN A 92 7.29 10.43 5.73
CA GLN A 92 8.52 11.21 5.57
C GLN A 92 8.58 11.88 4.19
N PRO A 93 8.97 13.15 4.06
CA PRO A 93 9.27 13.70 2.75
C PRO A 93 10.50 13.00 2.15
N ALA A 94 10.46 12.64 0.87
CA ALA A 94 11.63 12.23 0.11
C ALA A 94 11.91 13.30 -0.95
N ALA A 95 13.13 13.84 -0.96
CA ALA A 95 13.51 14.87 -1.92
C ALA A 95 13.78 14.28 -3.32
N ASP A 96 14.34 13.07 -3.35
CA ASP A 96 14.70 12.33 -4.54
C ASP A 96 14.68 10.81 -4.27
N MET A 97 15.04 10.02 -5.28
CA MET A 97 15.10 8.56 -5.20
C MET A 97 16.16 8.06 -4.20
N ALA A 98 17.31 8.74 -4.07
CA ALA A 98 18.37 8.31 -3.15
C ALA A 98 17.92 8.45 -1.68
N ALA A 99 17.23 9.54 -1.35
CA ALA A 99 16.62 9.72 -0.03
C ALA A 99 15.54 8.66 0.26
N MET A 100 14.79 8.25 -0.75
CA MET A 100 13.78 7.19 -0.61
C MET A 100 14.42 5.80 -0.41
N GLU A 101 15.48 5.49 -1.14
CA GLU A 101 16.28 4.26 -0.95
C GLU A 101 16.85 4.18 0.47
N GLU A 102 17.38 5.29 0.99
CA GLU A 102 17.85 5.37 2.37
C GLU A 102 16.73 5.11 3.38
N GLN A 103 15.54 5.68 3.17
CA GLN A 103 14.36 5.44 4.02
C GLN A 103 13.96 3.95 4.01
N MET A 104 14.02 3.29 2.85
CA MET A 104 13.66 1.88 2.69
C MET A 104 14.76 0.92 3.18
N SER A 105 16.01 1.37 3.34
CA SER A 105 17.14 0.51 3.71
C SER A 105 17.00 -0.20 5.06
N ASN A 106 16.18 0.36 5.96
CA ASN A 106 15.92 -0.22 7.28
C ASN A 106 14.58 -0.98 7.35
N PHE A 107 13.87 -1.12 6.24
CA PHE A 107 12.58 -1.80 6.20
C PHE A 107 12.77 -3.30 6.51
N ALA A 108 12.12 -3.76 7.57
CA ALA A 108 12.10 -5.17 7.92
C ALA A 108 10.92 -5.85 7.22
N ALA A 109 11.18 -6.67 6.20
CA ALA A 109 10.14 -7.44 5.51
C ALA A 109 9.49 -8.50 6.43
N PRO A 110 8.21 -8.86 6.20
CA PRO A 110 7.52 -9.85 7.04
C PRO A 110 8.11 -11.25 6.90
N VAL A 111 8.71 -11.56 5.76
CA VAL A 111 9.38 -12.82 5.43
C VAL A 111 10.68 -12.53 4.67
N PRO A 112 11.62 -13.48 4.56
CA PRO A 112 12.83 -13.31 3.73
C PRO A 112 12.48 -12.95 2.28
N GLU A 113 13.33 -12.15 1.62
CA GLU A 113 13.06 -11.59 0.29
C GLU A 113 12.75 -12.67 -0.76
N GLU A 114 13.55 -13.74 -0.83
CA GLU A 114 13.31 -14.82 -1.79
C GLU A 114 11.94 -15.47 -1.58
N ARG A 115 11.50 -15.56 -0.32
CA ARG A 115 10.20 -16.10 0.04
C ARG A 115 9.07 -15.14 -0.27
N ALA A 116 9.26 -13.84 -0.04
CA ALA A 116 8.32 -12.81 -0.45
C ALA A 116 8.07 -12.85 -1.96
N ILE A 117 9.12 -13.00 -2.77
CA ILE A 117 9.02 -13.13 -4.22
C ILE A 117 8.24 -14.39 -4.61
N GLU A 118 8.54 -15.52 -3.97
CA GLU A 118 7.83 -16.79 -4.24
C GLU A 118 6.33 -16.68 -3.93
N ILE A 119 5.98 -16.12 -2.77
CA ILE A 119 4.58 -15.92 -2.35
C ILE A 119 3.86 -15.02 -3.35
N ASN A 120 4.41 -13.86 -3.68
CA ASN A 120 3.80 -12.93 -4.64
C ASN A 120 3.61 -13.57 -6.02
N ARG A 121 4.57 -14.38 -6.49
CA ARG A 121 4.39 -15.14 -7.74
C ARG A 121 3.30 -16.19 -7.62
N SER A 122 3.27 -16.96 -6.53
CA SER A 122 2.26 -18.02 -6.34
C SER A 122 0.84 -17.47 -6.20
N CYS A 123 0.67 -16.27 -5.65
CA CYS A 123 -0.61 -15.59 -5.53
C CYS A 123 -0.97 -14.78 -6.79
N GLY A 124 -0.16 -14.79 -7.85
CA GLY A 124 -0.40 -14.05 -9.10
C GLY A 124 -0.13 -12.55 -9.03
N MET A 125 0.27 -12.04 -7.87
CA MET A 125 0.47 -10.61 -7.59
C MET A 125 1.54 -9.96 -8.48
N VAL A 126 2.58 -10.71 -8.87
CA VAL A 126 3.63 -10.21 -9.79
C VAL A 126 3.07 -10.01 -11.20
N ASP A 127 2.34 -10.99 -11.72
CA ASP A 127 1.82 -10.93 -13.09
C ASP A 127 0.76 -9.84 -13.24
N LEU A 128 -0.11 -9.69 -12.23
CA LEU A 128 -1.12 -8.62 -12.17
C LEU A 128 -0.49 -7.24 -12.13
N GLN A 129 0.53 -7.03 -11.29
CA GLN A 129 1.27 -5.76 -11.27
C GLN A 129 1.87 -5.43 -12.63
N MET A 130 2.54 -6.40 -13.26
CA MET A 130 3.13 -6.18 -14.59
C MET A 130 2.07 -5.86 -15.65
N GLN A 131 0.93 -6.54 -15.62
CA GLN A 131 -0.18 -6.28 -16.54
C GLN A 131 -0.74 -4.87 -16.32
N LYS A 132 -1.03 -4.49 -15.07
CA LYS A 132 -1.53 -3.14 -14.74
C LYS A 132 -0.57 -2.04 -15.13
N MET A 133 0.74 -2.22 -14.92
CA MET A 133 1.75 -1.24 -15.34
C MET A 133 1.80 -1.05 -16.87
N GLN A 134 1.48 -2.10 -17.64
CA GLN A 134 1.37 -2.02 -19.10
C GLN A 134 0.07 -1.33 -19.51
N GLU A 135 -1.06 -1.77 -18.96
CA GLU A 135 -2.39 -1.25 -19.31
C GLU A 135 -2.57 0.23 -18.93
N SER A 136 -1.96 0.65 -17.83
CA SER A 136 -1.97 2.05 -17.38
C SER A 136 -1.05 2.97 -18.18
N GLY A 137 -0.16 2.42 -19.01
CA GLY A 137 0.89 3.18 -19.70
C GLY A 137 2.01 3.68 -18.79
N LEU A 138 2.06 3.24 -17.52
CA LEU A 138 3.10 3.63 -16.57
C LEU A 138 4.49 3.22 -17.07
N MET A 139 4.63 2.04 -17.68
CA MET A 139 5.89 1.61 -18.30
C MET A 139 6.35 2.57 -19.42
N ASP A 140 5.42 3.01 -20.27
CA ASP A 140 5.74 3.95 -21.35
C ASP A 140 6.12 5.33 -20.83
N ALA A 141 5.44 5.80 -19.79
CA ALA A 141 5.76 7.07 -19.14
C ALA A 141 7.17 7.05 -18.54
N MET A 142 7.54 5.97 -17.85
CA MET A 142 8.89 5.81 -17.29
C MET A 142 9.97 5.80 -18.38
N MET A 143 9.75 5.05 -19.47
CA MET A 143 10.69 5.04 -20.60
C MET A 143 10.86 6.43 -21.21
N GLN A 144 9.77 7.19 -21.37
CA GLN A 144 9.83 8.55 -21.89
C GLN A 144 10.60 9.50 -20.96
N ALA A 145 10.34 9.45 -19.66
CA ALA A 145 11.06 10.26 -18.67
C ALA A 145 12.57 9.95 -18.67
N GLN A 146 12.94 8.67 -18.79
CA GLN A 146 14.34 8.25 -18.86
C GLN A 146 15.05 8.72 -20.15
N MET A 147 14.35 8.73 -21.29
CA MET A 147 14.90 9.27 -22.54
C MET A 147 15.12 10.79 -22.45
N GLN A 148 14.21 11.51 -21.79
CA GLN A 148 14.32 12.96 -21.61
C GLN A 148 15.45 13.35 -20.66
N SER A 149 15.72 12.55 -19.62
CA SER A 149 16.83 12.82 -18.68
C SER A 149 18.22 12.57 -19.28
N GLN A 150 18.34 11.71 -20.30
CA GLN A 150 19.60 11.44 -21.02
C GLN A 150 19.87 12.41 -22.18
N GLY A 151 18.87 13.19 -22.59
CA GLY A 151 18.96 14.13 -23.71
C GLY A 151 19.36 15.56 -23.32
N ASN A 152 19.56 15.84 -22.03
CA ASN A 152 19.97 17.14 -21.48
C ASN A 152 21.41 17.11 -20.95
#